data_AF-A0A168PRQ7-F1
#
_entry.id   AF-A0A168PRQ7-F1
#
_cell.length_a   1.000
_cell.length_b   1.000
_cell.length_c   1.000
_cell.angle_alpha   90.00
_cell.angle_beta   90.00
_cell.angle_gamma   90.00
#
_symmetry.space_group_name_H-M   'P 1'
#
loop_
_entity.id
_entity.type
_entity.pdbx_description
1 polymer ?
#
loop_
_entity_poly.entity_id
_entity_poly.type
_entity_poly.pdbx_seq_one_letter_code
_entity_poly.pdbx_strand_id
1 'polypeptide(L)'
;MYDLCKNNQRVAKLQLTKVAHRLGEPILGILDFGEASVSTYKVSIFLESQEIVDPSISLRQTQHIARVSRKCHSEFHTFCLNNHSLAFSLPIPTTASPDFQTTGVKLQYHLKFEFITNTSTPYLSINADERHEHYQSQQRVPVSTCDCQIPIKVYGSPNGSDRATYGRPHSFPVH
;
A
#
# COMPACT_ATOMS: atom_id res chain seq x y z
N MET A 1 -0.97 -9.26 10.35
CA MET A 1 -0.80 -7.92 10.94
C MET A 1 0.66 -7.55 10.77
N TYR A 2 0.97 -6.34 10.32
CA TYR A 2 2.34 -5.91 10.03
C TYR A 2 2.68 -4.65 10.84
N ASP A 3 3.86 -4.64 11.45
CA ASP A 3 4.35 -3.46 12.15
C ASP A 3 5.16 -2.60 11.18
N LEU A 4 4.73 -1.35 11.01
CA LEU A 4 5.39 -0.37 10.15
C LEU A 4 6.31 0.46 11.03
N CYS A 5 7.61 0.33 10.80
CA CYS A 5 8.64 0.93 11.65
C CYS A 5 9.57 1.84 10.86
N LYS A 6 10.09 2.87 11.54
CA LYS A 6 11.14 3.76 11.08
C LYS A 6 12.27 3.73 12.11
N ASN A 7 13.48 3.32 11.72
CA ASN A 7 14.63 3.22 12.63
C ASN A 7 14.28 2.46 13.93
N ASN A 8 13.58 1.33 13.81
CA ASN A 8 13.04 0.52 14.91
C ASN A 8 11.99 1.20 15.80
N GLN A 9 11.54 2.41 15.46
CA GLN A 9 10.41 3.06 16.12
C GLN A 9 9.11 2.76 15.36
N ARG A 10 8.07 2.36 16.09
CA ARG A 10 6.78 2.03 15.51
C ARG A 10 6.09 3.30 15.00
N VAL A 11 5.72 3.31 13.73
CA VAL A 11 4.96 4.40 13.09
C VAL A 11 3.48 4.05 13.08
N ALA A 12 3.13 2.83 12.67
CA ALA A 12 1.76 2.34 12.64
C ALA A 12 1.72 0.81 12.62
N LYS A 13 0.56 0.24 12.88
CA LYS A 13 0.26 -1.19 12.75
C LYS A 13 -0.76 -1.36 11.62
N LEU A 14 -0.41 -2.15 10.60
CA LEU A 14 -1.29 -2.42 9.46
C LEU A 14 -2.10 -3.70 9.70
N GLN A 15 -3.41 -3.55 9.52
CA GLN A 15 -4.37 -4.63 9.46
C GLN A 15 -5.04 -4.63 8.09
N LEU A 16 -4.76 -5.66 7.29
CA LEU A 16 -5.48 -5.91 6.04
C LEU A 16 -6.60 -6.91 6.29
N THR A 17 -7.74 -6.70 5.65
CA THR A 17 -8.85 -7.67 5.66
C THR A 17 -8.43 -9.02 5.09
N LYS A 18 -7.58 -9.00 4.06
CA LYS A 18 -6.89 -10.16 3.49
C LYS A 18 -5.67 -9.72 2.71
N VAL A 19 -4.81 -10.69 2.38
CA VAL A 19 -3.58 -10.47 1.61
C VAL A 19 -3.67 -10.94 0.16
N ALA A 20 -4.81 -11.55 -0.21
CA ALA A 20 -5.07 -12.10 -1.52
C ALA A 20 -6.42 -11.62 -2.06
N HIS A 21 -6.38 -10.94 -3.21
CA HIS A 21 -7.51 -10.23 -3.82
C HIS A 21 -7.75 -10.71 -5.24
N ARG A 22 -8.89 -10.33 -5.82
CA ARG A 22 -9.15 -10.48 -7.26
C ARG A 22 -9.15 -9.12 -7.95
N LEU A 23 -8.92 -9.12 -9.26
CA LEU A 23 -9.15 -7.93 -10.09
C LEU A 23 -10.57 -7.39 -9.91
N GLY A 24 -10.73 -6.08 -9.79
CA GLY A 24 -12.00 -5.41 -9.50
C GLY A 24 -12.40 -5.39 -8.04
N GLU A 25 -11.69 -6.10 -7.17
CA GLU A 25 -11.93 -6.06 -5.72
C GLU A 25 -11.11 -4.95 -5.07
N PRO A 26 -11.68 -4.15 -4.13
CA PRO A 26 -10.90 -3.20 -3.38
C PRO A 26 -10.05 -3.88 -2.30
N ILE A 27 -8.86 -3.34 -2.07
CA ILE A 27 -8.04 -3.66 -0.91
C ILE A 27 -8.49 -2.79 0.25
N LEU A 28 -8.96 -3.42 1.32
CA LEU A 28 -9.42 -2.75 2.53
C LEU A 28 -8.44 -3.02 3.68
N GLY A 29 -8.05 -1.96 4.37
CA GLY A 29 -7.19 -2.05 5.53
C GLY A 29 -7.36 -0.90 6.50
N ILE A 30 -6.78 -1.08 7.69
CA ILE A 30 -6.75 -0.11 8.77
C ILE A 30 -5.29 0.07 9.20
N LEU A 31 -4.87 1.32 9.34
CA LEU A 31 -3.65 1.72 10.03
C LEU A 31 -4.03 2.12 11.45
N ASP A 32 -3.44 1.46 12.42
CA ASP A 32 -3.57 1.75 13.85
C ASP A 32 -2.31 2.48 14.35
N PHE A 33 -2.50 3.65 14.93
CA PHE A 33 -1.47 4.53 15.47
C PHE A 33 -1.46 4.55 17.01
N GLY A 34 -2.31 3.78 17.70
CA GLY A 34 -2.45 3.84 19.15
C GLY A 34 -1.15 3.56 19.94
N GLU A 35 -0.28 2.72 19.38
CA GLU A 35 1.05 2.39 19.96
C GLU A 35 2.21 3.08 19.20
N ALA A 36 1.93 4.08 18.36
CA ALA A 36 2.96 4.75 17.58
C ALA A 36 3.94 5.53 18.47
N SER A 37 5.23 5.29 18.28
CA SER A 37 6.30 6.03 18.97
C SER A 37 6.68 7.32 18.25
N VAL A 38 6.18 7.51 17.01
CA VAL A 38 6.49 8.67 16.17
C VAL A 38 5.20 9.28 15.66
N SER A 39 5.06 10.60 15.77
CA SER A 39 3.88 11.31 15.28
C SER A 39 3.86 11.31 13.75
N THR A 40 2.73 10.92 13.17
CA THR A 40 2.54 10.83 11.73
C THR A 40 1.59 11.92 11.26
N TYR A 41 2.07 12.80 10.38
CA TYR A 41 1.29 13.93 9.86
C TYR A 41 0.48 13.55 8.65
N LYS A 42 1.07 12.76 7.76
CA LYS A 42 0.47 12.32 6.51
C LYS A 42 0.90 10.90 6.20
N VAL A 43 -0.03 10.14 5.64
CA VAL A 43 0.25 8.87 4.98
C VAL A 43 -0.18 8.93 3.52
N SER A 44 0.64 8.35 2.66
CA SER A 44 0.32 8.01 1.27
C SER A 44 0.42 6.50 1.10
N ILE A 45 -0.56 5.89 0.46
CA ILE A 45 -0.62 4.45 0.20
C ILE A 45 -0.83 4.24 -1.29
N PHE A 46 0.02 3.43 -1.90
CA PHE A 46 -0.01 3.15 -3.33
C PHE A 46 -0.17 1.65 -3.55
N LEU A 47 -1.11 1.27 -4.41
CA LEU A 47 -1.16 -0.06 -4.98
C LEU A 47 -0.32 -0.08 -6.25
N GLU A 48 0.77 -0.83 -6.23
CA GLU A 48 1.70 -0.91 -7.36
C GLU A 48 1.92 -2.35 -7.79
N SER A 49 2.29 -2.52 -9.06
CA SER A 49 2.86 -3.77 -9.59
C SER A 49 4.22 -3.51 -10.19
N GLN A 50 5.09 -4.52 -10.19
CA GLN A 50 6.38 -4.49 -10.88
C GLN A 50 6.72 -5.86 -11.45
N GLU A 51 7.50 -5.87 -12.52
CA GLU A 51 8.05 -7.08 -13.10
C GLU A 51 9.37 -7.45 -12.43
N ILE A 52 9.54 -8.75 -12.19
CA ILE A 52 10.76 -9.37 -11.70
C ILE A 52 11.21 -10.35 -12.77
N VAL A 53 12.40 -10.13 -13.32
CA VAL A 53 13.00 -10.96 -14.36
C VAL A 53 14.09 -11.82 -13.72
N ASP A 54 14.17 -13.08 -14.13
CA ASP A 54 15.21 -14.01 -13.67
C ASP A 54 16.61 -13.42 -13.97
N PRO A 55 17.51 -13.34 -12.98
CA PRO A 55 18.84 -12.75 -13.17
C PRO A 55 19.68 -13.42 -14.26
N SER A 56 19.46 -14.71 -14.55
CA SER A 56 20.21 -15.46 -15.58
C SER A 56 19.88 -15.02 -17.01
N ILE A 57 18.68 -14.46 -17.24
CA ILE A 57 18.24 -13.95 -18.55
C ILE A 57 18.13 -12.43 -18.58
N SER A 58 18.42 -11.76 -17.46
CA SER A 58 18.28 -10.32 -17.33
C SER A 58 19.48 -9.56 -17.90
N LEU A 59 19.21 -8.61 -18.81
CA LEU A 59 20.23 -7.71 -19.37
C LEU A 59 20.46 -6.45 -18.53
N ARG A 60 19.70 -6.28 -17.43
CA ARG A 60 19.69 -5.08 -16.59
C ARG A 60 19.65 -5.48 -15.11
N GLN A 61 20.06 -4.56 -14.24
CA GLN A 61 19.96 -4.76 -12.79
C GLN A 61 18.50 -4.87 -12.36
N THR A 62 18.21 -5.74 -11.39
CA THR A 62 16.86 -5.97 -10.86
C THR A 62 16.18 -4.67 -10.42
N GLN A 63 16.91 -3.77 -9.74
CA GLN A 63 16.38 -2.47 -9.31
C GLN A 63 15.97 -1.59 -10.49
N HIS A 64 16.71 -1.63 -11.59
CA HIS A 64 16.38 -0.88 -12.79
C HIS A 64 15.09 -1.40 -13.44
N ILE A 65 14.97 -2.73 -13.57
CA ILE A 65 13.76 -3.38 -14.10
C ILE A 65 12.55 -3.08 -13.22
N ALA A 66 12.68 -3.25 -11.91
CA ALA A 66 11.65 -2.97 -10.92
C ALA A 66 11.17 -1.52 -10.97
N ARG A 67 12.07 -0.57 -11.25
CA ARG A 67 11.71 0.85 -11.40
C ARG A 67 10.99 1.13 -12.71
N VAL A 68 11.47 0.60 -13.84
CA VAL A 68 10.93 0.90 -15.17
C VAL A 68 9.61 0.17 -15.45
N SER A 69 9.46 -1.06 -14.93
CA SER A 69 8.22 -1.84 -15.05
C SER A 69 7.15 -1.49 -14.02
N ARG A 70 7.45 -0.56 -13.09
CA ARG A 70 6.53 -0.18 -12.03
C ARG A 70 5.29 0.47 -12.61
N LYS A 71 4.13 0.03 -12.16
CA LYS A 71 2.85 0.65 -12.47
C LYS A 71 2.07 0.90 -11.18
N CYS A 72 1.68 2.15 -10.96
CA CYS A 72 0.71 2.50 -9.93
C CYS A 72 -0.71 2.31 -10.47
N HIS A 73 -1.55 1.62 -9.71
CA HIS A 73 -2.93 1.32 -10.07
C HIS A 73 -3.94 2.16 -9.31
N SER A 74 -3.64 2.51 -8.06
CA SER A 74 -4.49 3.36 -7.23
C SER A 74 -3.71 3.95 -6.05
N GLU A 75 -4.15 5.10 -5.56
CA GLU A 75 -3.47 5.85 -4.50
C GLU A 75 -4.46 6.35 -3.45
N PHE A 76 -4.00 6.49 -2.21
CA PHE A 76 -4.75 7.05 -1.11
C PHE A 76 -3.84 7.98 -0.30
N HIS A 77 -4.27 9.21 -0.07
CA HIS A 77 -3.51 10.20 0.70
C HIS A 77 -4.39 10.84 1.75
N THR A 78 -3.88 10.96 2.96
CA THR A 78 -4.60 11.68 4.01
C THR A 78 -3.65 12.23 5.07
N PHE A 79 -4.08 13.32 5.70
CA PHE A 79 -3.47 13.80 6.94
C PHE A 79 -4.03 13.00 8.12
N CYS A 80 -3.16 12.62 9.04
CA CYS A 80 -3.49 11.69 10.13
C CYS A 80 -2.88 12.10 11.48
N LEU A 81 -2.52 13.38 11.64
CA LEU A 81 -2.05 13.90 12.91
C LEU A 81 -3.15 13.69 13.99
N ASN A 82 -2.80 13.02 15.07
CA ASN A 82 -3.69 12.61 16.17
C ASN A 82 -4.78 11.58 15.84
N ASN A 83 -4.76 10.98 14.66
CA ASN A 83 -5.67 9.87 14.39
C ASN A 83 -5.22 8.64 15.18
N HIS A 84 -6.10 8.03 15.97
CA HIS A 84 -5.83 6.74 16.60
C HIS A 84 -5.85 5.61 15.57
N SER A 85 -6.77 5.66 14.60
CA SER A 85 -6.88 4.68 13.53
C SER A 85 -7.35 5.33 12.24
N LEU A 86 -6.98 4.75 11.11
CA LEU A 86 -7.32 5.24 9.79
C LEU A 86 -7.63 4.06 8.85
N ALA A 87 -8.86 4.00 8.35
CA ALA A 87 -9.26 3.07 7.31
C ALA A 87 -8.89 3.60 5.92
N PHE A 88 -8.54 2.70 5.00
CA PHE A 88 -8.29 3.01 3.60
C PHE A 88 -8.90 1.95 2.67
N SER A 89 -9.15 2.37 1.43
CA SER A 89 -9.63 1.50 0.35
C SER A 89 -8.88 1.82 -0.94
N LEU A 90 -8.23 0.82 -1.53
CA LEU A 90 -7.49 0.94 -2.79
C LEU A 90 -8.12 0.02 -3.85
N PRO A 91 -8.80 0.56 -4.88
CA PRO A 91 -9.44 -0.25 -5.90
C PRO A 91 -8.40 -0.94 -6.81
N ILE A 92 -8.54 -2.26 -7.02
CA ILE A 92 -7.77 -2.98 -8.04
C ILE A 92 -8.51 -2.87 -9.38
N PRO A 93 -7.91 -2.29 -10.44
CA PRO A 93 -8.58 -2.19 -11.74
C PRO A 93 -8.92 -3.56 -12.32
N THR A 94 -10.08 -3.71 -12.93
CA THR A 94 -10.49 -4.95 -13.63
C THR A 94 -9.66 -5.22 -14.89
N THR A 95 -9.11 -4.16 -15.48
CA THR A 95 -8.29 -4.20 -16.70
C THR A 95 -6.80 -4.43 -16.43
N ALA A 96 -6.39 -4.50 -15.16
CA ALA A 96 -5.01 -4.79 -14.80
C ALA A 96 -4.68 -6.28 -14.97
N SER A 97 -3.41 -6.61 -15.21
CA SER A 97 -2.96 -8.00 -15.29
C SER A 97 -2.88 -8.60 -13.87
N PRO A 98 -3.38 -9.82 -13.62
CA PRO A 98 -3.21 -10.46 -12.32
C PRO A 98 -1.75 -10.85 -12.09
N ASP A 99 -1.40 -11.24 -10.85
CA ASP A 99 -0.11 -11.85 -10.58
C ASP A 99 0.08 -13.10 -11.45
N PHE A 100 1.24 -13.20 -12.10
CA PHE A 100 1.66 -14.40 -12.79
C PHE A 100 3.14 -14.65 -12.54
N GLN A 101 3.55 -15.90 -12.74
CA GLN A 101 4.93 -16.31 -12.66
C GLN A 101 5.19 -17.33 -13.77
N THR A 102 6.20 -17.06 -14.58
CA THR A 102 6.75 -17.99 -15.57
C THR A 102 8.16 -18.40 -15.14
N THR A 103 8.87 -19.15 -16.00
CA THR A 103 10.28 -19.50 -15.77
C THR A 103 11.22 -18.31 -15.79
N GLY A 104 10.87 -17.23 -16.49
CA GLY A 104 11.76 -16.07 -16.69
C GLY A 104 11.24 -14.76 -16.11
N VAL A 105 9.92 -14.60 -15.94
CA VAL A 105 9.31 -13.32 -15.55
C VAL A 105 8.17 -13.55 -14.55
N LYS A 106 8.07 -12.67 -13.56
CA LYS A 106 6.99 -12.61 -12.59
C LYS A 106 6.43 -11.19 -12.52
N LEU A 107 5.11 -11.07 -12.53
CA LEU A 107 4.43 -9.82 -12.16
C LEU A 107 3.93 -9.96 -10.71
N GLN A 108 4.30 -9.02 -9.85
CA GLN A 108 3.92 -9.02 -8.45
C GLN A 108 3.36 -7.67 -8.02
N TYR A 109 2.34 -7.71 -7.16
CA TYR A 109 1.75 -6.54 -6.55
C TYR A 109 2.28 -6.28 -5.13
N HIS A 110 2.35 -5.01 -4.76
CA HIS A 110 2.66 -4.57 -3.41
C HIS A 110 1.92 -3.29 -3.05
N LEU A 111 1.66 -3.11 -1.76
CA LEU A 111 1.27 -1.85 -1.18
C LEU A 111 2.53 -1.10 -0.76
N LYS A 112 2.73 0.10 -1.30
CA LYS A 112 3.77 1.01 -0.84
C LYS A 112 3.14 2.02 0.11
N PHE A 113 3.65 2.10 1.33
CA PHE A 113 3.27 3.12 2.30
C PHE A 113 4.38 4.14 2.40
N GLU A 114 4.03 5.42 2.39
CA GLU A 114 4.95 6.53 2.65
C GLU A 114 4.37 7.38 3.77
N PHE A 115 5.17 7.63 4.80
CA PHE A 115 4.78 8.42 5.96
C PHE A 115 5.60 9.68 6.05
N ILE A 116 4.94 10.79 6.38
CA ILE A 116 5.58 12.03 6.83
C ILE A 116 5.49 12.05 8.35
N THR A 117 6.63 11.96 9.00
CA THR A 117 6.74 11.72 10.45
C THR A 117 7.60 12.76 11.13
N ASN A 118 7.38 12.98 12.42
CA ASN A 118 8.23 13.77 13.28
C ASN A 118 8.31 13.17 14.68
N THR A 119 9.47 13.33 15.32
CA THR A 119 9.73 12.93 16.70
C THR A 119 9.57 14.09 17.69
N SER A 120 9.51 15.35 17.24
CA SER A 120 9.26 16.49 18.13
C SER A 120 7.77 16.66 18.46
N THR A 121 7.49 17.37 19.55
CA THR A 121 6.12 17.67 19.95
C THR A 121 5.41 18.50 18.85
N PRO A 122 4.23 18.07 18.37
CA PRO A 122 3.50 18.79 17.31
C PRO A 122 2.90 20.13 17.78
N TYR A 123 2.73 20.27 19.10
CA TYR A 123 2.11 21.41 19.76
C TYR A 123 3.10 22.16 20.65
N LEU A 124 2.92 23.47 20.75
CA LEU A 124 3.61 24.37 21.66
C LEU A 124 2.60 24.89 22.68
N SER A 125 2.95 24.90 23.96
CA SER A 125 2.19 25.63 24.96
C SER A 125 2.43 27.12 24.80
N ILE A 126 1.35 27.91 24.75
CA ILE A 126 1.41 29.37 24.60
C ILE A 126 1.03 30.07 25.89
N ASN A 127 0.04 29.54 26.61
CA ASN A 127 -0.34 30.02 27.93
C ASN A 127 -0.54 28.82 28.84
N ALA A 128 0.05 28.87 30.04
CA ALA A 128 -0.16 27.90 31.09
C ALA A 128 -0.53 28.68 32.35
N ASP A 129 -1.83 28.74 32.63
CA ASP A 129 -2.35 29.28 33.88
C ASP A 129 -2.63 28.11 34.84
N GLU A 130 -2.82 28.39 36.14
CA GLU A 130 -3.10 27.35 37.17
C GLU A 130 -4.35 26.49 36.88
N ARG A 131 -5.18 26.88 35.90
CA ARG A 131 -6.44 26.20 35.55
C ARG A 131 -6.42 25.52 34.18
N HIS A 132 -5.65 26.01 33.20
CA HIS A 132 -5.67 25.50 31.82
C HIS A 132 -4.37 25.76 31.07
N GLU A 133 -3.98 24.81 30.21
CA GLU A 133 -2.91 24.98 29.24
C GLU A 133 -3.47 25.12 27.83
N HIS A 134 -3.04 26.17 27.14
CA HIS A 134 -3.41 26.45 25.75
C HIS A 134 -2.27 26.02 24.83
N TYR A 135 -2.61 25.19 23.86
CA TYR A 135 -1.68 24.66 22.88
C TYR A 135 -1.94 25.26 21.49
N GLN A 136 -0.88 25.59 20.77
CA GLN A 136 -0.93 25.95 19.36
C GLN A 136 -0.09 24.98 18.54
N SER A 137 -0.54 24.70 17.31
CA SER A 137 0.25 23.94 16.35
C SER A 137 1.53 24.68 15.98
N GLN A 138 2.64 23.95 15.89
CA GLN A 138 3.87 24.47 15.31
C GLN A 138 3.64 24.84 13.84
N GLN A 139 4.07 26.04 13.43
CA GLN A 139 3.96 26.49 12.03
C GLN A 139 5.04 25.88 11.13
N ARG A 140 6.20 25.54 11.70
CA ARG A 140 7.30 24.87 11.00
C ARG A 140 7.73 23.68 11.83
N VAL A 141 7.59 22.50 11.26
CA VAL A 141 7.88 21.23 11.90
C VAL A 141 8.99 20.54 11.10
N PRO A 142 10.10 20.10 11.73
CA PRO A 142 11.05 19.25 11.05
C PRO A 142 10.38 17.91 10.76
N VAL A 143 10.19 17.60 9.48
CA VAL A 143 9.59 16.33 9.07
C VAL A 143 10.63 15.41 8.46
N SER A 144 10.37 14.13 8.57
CA SER A 144 11.19 13.10 7.99
C SER A 144 10.31 12.02 7.37
N THR A 145 10.71 11.52 6.21
CA THR A 145 9.93 10.52 5.48
C THR A 145 10.38 9.11 5.87
N CYS A 146 9.48 8.13 5.80
CA CYS A 146 9.85 6.73 5.71
C CYS A 146 8.89 6.01 4.77
N ASP A 147 9.37 4.97 4.12
CA ASP A 147 8.56 4.12 3.25
C ASP A 147 8.74 2.64 3.57
N CYS A 148 7.72 1.86 3.24
CA CYS A 148 7.77 0.41 3.32
C CYS A 148 6.87 -0.22 2.25
N GLN A 149 7.19 -1.46 1.87
CA GLN A 149 6.45 -2.21 0.86
C GLN A 149 5.95 -3.51 1.46
N ILE A 150 4.66 -3.79 1.27
CA ILE A 150 4.02 -5.01 1.72
C ILE A 150 3.49 -5.77 0.51
N PRO A 151 3.99 -6.98 0.24
CA PRO A 151 3.52 -7.75 -0.90
C PRO A 151 2.08 -8.20 -0.69
N ILE A 152 1.32 -8.22 -1.79
CA ILE A 152 -0.04 -8.76 -1.83
C ILE A 152 -0.17 -9.68 -3.04
N LYS A 153 -1.20 -10.52 -3.05
CA LYS A 153 -1.52 -11.38 -4.17
C LYS A 153 -2.80 -10.91 -4.87
N VAL A 154 -2.76 -10.81 -6.19
CA VAL A 154 -3.90 -10.44 -7.03
C VAL A 154 -4.15 -11.55 -8.05
N TYR A 155 -5.35 -12.12 -8.02
CA TYR A 155 -5.79 -13.14 -8.95
C TYR A 155 -6.69 -12.57 -10.04
N GLY A 156 -6.79 -13.29 -11.15
CA GLY A 156 -7.78 -13.00 -12.18
C GLY A 156 -9.21 -12.99 -11.62
N SER A 157 -10.05 -12.17 -12.22
CA SER A 157 -11.48 -12.14 -11.93
C SER A 157 -12.24 -12.85 -13.06
N PRO A 158 -13.12 -13.82 -12.75
CA PRO A 158 -13.96 -14.46 -13.77
C PRO A 158 -14.95 -13.49 -14.43
N ASN A 159 -15.15 -12.30 -13.84
CA ASN A 159 -16.11 -11.30 -14.32
C ASN A 159 -15.45 -10.24 -15.23
N GLY A 160 -14.13 -10.29 -15.43
CA GLY A 160 -13.41 -9.38 -16.31
C GLY A 160 -13.58 -9.80 -17.77
N SER A 161 -14.69 -9.43 -18.40
CA SER A 161 -14.83 -9.36 -19.87
C SER A 161 -14.08 -10.42 -20.68
N ASP A 162 -14.23 -11.69 -20.33
CA ASP A 162 -13.85 -12.84 -21.15
C ASP A 162 -15.09 -13.69 -21.49
N ARG A 163 -16.17 -13.01 -21.86
CA ARG A 163 -17.24 -13.59 -22.71
C ARG A 163 -16.94 -13.35 -24.19
N ALA A 164 -15.67 -13.40 -24.58
CA ALA A 164 -15.25 -13.45 -25.97
C ALA A 164 -14.35 -14.67 -26.22
N THR A 165 -15.02 -15.77 -26.61
CA THR A 165 -14.58 -16.76 -27.61
C THR A 165 -13.79 -18.02 -27.26
N TYR A 166 -13.36 -18.32 -26.03
CA TYR A 166 -12.76 -19.65 -25.74
C TYR A 166 -13.33 -20.32 -24.49
N GLY A 167 -14.59 -20.75 -24.55
CA GLY A 167 -15.20 -21.42 -23.40
C GLY A 167 -16.62 -21.96 -23.60
N ARG A 168 -17.06 -22.26 -24.82
CA ARG A 168 -18.21 -23.17 -24.97
C ARG A 168 -17.66 -24.60 -24.90
N PRO A 169 -17.98 -25.41 -23.87
CA PRO A 169 -17.80 -26.85 -23.99
C PRO A 169 -18.67 -27.29 -25.17
N HIS A 170 -18.04 -27.65 -26.29
CA HIS A 170 -18.71 -28.41 -27.34
C HIS A 170 -18.91 -29.81 -26.79
N SER A 171 -20.09 -30.08 -26.25
CA SER A 171 -20.56 -31.45 -26.08
C SER A 171 -20.89 -32.01 -27.48
N PHE A 172 -20.11 -32.99 -27.92
CA PHE A 172 -20.43 -33.75 -29.13
C PHE A 172 -21.46 -34.83 -28.76
N PRO A 173 -22.59 -34.95 -29.48
CA PRO A 173 -23.48 -36.08 -29.32
C PRO A 173 -22.82 -37.32 -29.95
N VAL A 174 -22.72 -38.39 -29.17
CA VAL A 174 -22.36 -39.72 -29.67
C VAL A 174 -23.64 -40.35 -30.21
N HIS A 175 -23.64 -40.68 -31.51
CA HIS A 175 -24.61 -41.60 -32.11
C HIS A 175 -24.15 -43.05 -31.90
#